data_AF-A0A1Z4JRX7-F1
#
_entry.id   AF-A0A1Z4JRX7-F1
#
_cell.length_a   1.000
_cell.length_b   1.000
_cell.length_c   1.000
_cell.angle_alpha   90.00
_cell.angle_beta   90.00
_cell.angle_gamma   90.00
#
_symmetry.space_group_name_H-M   'P 1'
#
loop_
_entity.id
_entity.type
_entity.pdbx_description
1 polymer ?
#
loop_
_entity_poly.entity_id
_entity_poly.type
_entity_poly.pdbx_seq_one_letter_code
_entity_poly.pdbx_strand_id
1 'polypeptide(L)'
;MMQHTSLEHEFVEQFPKTLQVGILYISMKYATAAHCCCCGCGEEVVTPFTPTDWKMTFDGETVSLSPSIGNWNFTCRSHYWIQSGRVIEAEIWTDQQISANRVQDKSAKADYYVRTEPNSSVQCTSKPSSQAKTAKLNSFLIERCLSVLRKFWRKLRYRARR
;
A
#
# COMPACT_ATOMS: atom_id res chain seq x y z
N MET A 1 -3.58 -23.07 1.26
CA MET A 1 -4.95 -23.06 0.71
C MET A 1 -5.61 -21.74 1.05
N MET A 2 -5.88 -20.94 0.02
CA MET A 2 -6.60 -19.67 0.15
C MET A 2 -8.08 -19.92 0.49
N GLN A 3 -8.62 -19.19 1.46
CA GLN A 3 -10.03 -19.30 1.86
C GLN A 3 -10.95 -18.54 0.90
N HIS A 4 -10.46 -17.44 0.33
CA HIS A 4 -11.18 -16.61 -0.64
C HIS A 4 -10.51 -16.74 -2.01
N THR A 5 -11.26 -17.27 -2.97
CA THR A 5 -10.78 -17.56 -4.34
C THR A 5 -11.15 -16.47 -5.35
N SER A 6 -11.98 -15.50 -4.95
CA SER A 6 -12.34 -14.33 -5.74
C SER A 6 -12.59 -13.13 -4.85
N LEU A 7 -12.45 -11.94 -5.43
CA LEU A 7 -12.75 -10.65 -4.82
C LEU A 7 -13.65 -9.85 -5.76
N GLU A 8 -14.70 -9.26 -5.21
CA GLU A 8 -15.41 -8.16 -5.88
C GLU A 8 -14.63 -6.87 -5.66
N HIS A 9 -14.61 -5.98 -6.63
CA HIS A 9 -13.89 -4.71 -6.50
C HIS A 9 -14.88 -3.57 -6.25
N GLU A 10 -14.50 -2.65 -5.38
CA GLU A 10 -15.31 -1.47 -5.07
C GLU A 10 -14.43 -0.22 -5.13
N PHE A 11 -14.74 0.69 -6.05
CA PHE A 11 -14.08 1.98 -6.12
C PHE A 11 -14.64 2.92 -5.06
N VAL A 12 -13.76 3.39 -4.18
CA VAL A 12 -14.12 4.24 -3.05
C VAL A 12 -13.25 5.48 -3.00
N GLU A 13 -13.84 6.62 -2.63
CA GLU A 13 -13.02 7.80 -2.33
C GLU A 13 -12.23 7.62 -1.04
N GLN A 14 -12.85 7.01 -0.02
CA GLN A 14 -12.26 6.77 1.29
C GLN A 14 -12.51 5.33 1.71
N PHE A 15 -11.47 4.67 2.24
CA PHE A 15 -11.59 3.31 2.74
C PHE A 15 -12.57 3.23 3.92
N PRO A 16 -13.42 2.18 3.98
CA PRO A 16 -14.33 1.99 5.09
C PRO A 16 -13.57 1.78 6.40
N LYS A 17 -14.27 1.93 7.54
CA LYS A 17 -13.62 1.80 8.84
C LYS A 17 -13.10 0.40 9.13
N THR A 18 -13.76 -0.60 8.55
CA THR A 18 -13.46 -2.01 8.64
C THR A 18 -13.59 -2.56 7.23
N LEU A 19 -12.56 -3.24 6.73
CA LEU A 19 -12.62 -3.89 5.44
C LEU A 19 -13.51 -5.14 5.52
N GLN A 20 -14.37 -5.33 4.54
CA GLN A 20 -15.14 -6.56 4.41
C GLN A 20 -14.33 -7.63 3.69
N VAL A 21 -14.55 -8.87 4.10
CA VAL A 21 -13.97 -10.04 3.47
C VAL A 21 -14.57 -10.22 2.08
N GLY A 22 -13.73 -10.55 1.09
CA GLY A 22 -14.18 -10.75 -0.28
C GLY A 22 -14.26 -9.47 -1.13
N ILE A 23 -13.94 -8.30 -0.57
CA ILE A 23 -13.96 -7.02 -1.29
C ILE A 23 -12.56 -6.43 -1.41
N LEU A 24 -12.19 -6.08 -2.65
CA LEU A 24 -11.02 -5.30 -3.01
C LEU A 24 -11.42 -3.82 -3.13
N TYR A 25 -11.18 -3.06 -2.07
CA TYR A 25 -11.43 -1.63 -2.08
C TYR A 25 -10.32 -0.92 -2.83
N ILE A 26 -10.68 -0.01 -3.74
CA ILE A 26 -9.72 0.71 -4.58
C ILE A 26 -9.99 2.20 -4.44
N SER A 27 -8.98 2.95 -4.03
CA SER A 27 -9.03 4.41 -4.04
C SER A 27 -8.09 4.97 -5.08
N MET A 28 -8.67 5.54 -6.14
CA MET A 28 -7.91 6.26 -7.17
C MET A 28 -7.27 7.53 -6.59
N LYS A 29 -7.97 8.21 -5.68
CA LYS A 29 -7.49 9.42 -5.00
C LYS A 29 -6.19 9.17 -4.22
N TYR A 30 -6.10 8.02 -3.55
CA TYR A 30 -4.93 7.63 -2.78
C TYR A 30 -4.00 6.67 -3.53
N ALA A 31 -4.30 6.38 -4.81
CA ALA A 31 -3.59 5.41 -5.64
C ALA A 31 -3.25 4.13 -4.86
N THR A 32 -4.25 3.51 -4.22
CA THR A 32 -4.05 2.39 -3.31
C THR A 32 -5.24 1.43 -3.39
N ALA A 33 -4.98 0.13 -3.29
CA ALA A 33 -6.01 -0.86 -2.98
C ALA A 33 -5.81 -1.48 -1.60
N ALA A 34 -6.91 -1.93 -0.99
CA ALA A 34 -6.90 -2.61 0.29
C ALA A 34 -7.98 -3.69 0.37
N HIS A 35 -7.68 -4.80 1.04
CA HIS A 35 -8.60 -5.92 1.24
C HIS A 35 -8.22 -6.74 2.48
N CYS A 36 -9.15 -7.57 2.96
CA CYS A 36 -8.82 -8.59 3.95
C CYS A 36 -8.00 -9.72 3.29
N CYS A 37 -6.97 -10.20 3.97
CA CYS A 37 -6.11 -11.26 3.47
C CYS A 37 -6.91 -12.49 3.02
N CYS A 38 -6.72 -12.90 1.76
CA CYS A 38 -7.50 -13.98 1.13
C CYS A 38 -7.29 -15.37 1.76
N CYS A 39 -6.27 -15.53 2.61
CA CYS A 39 -6.09 -16.77 3.36
C CYS A 39 -7.05 -16.90 4.56
N GLY A 40 -7.79 -15.84 4.91
CA GLY A 40 -8.74 -15.86 6.03
C GLY A 40 -8.19 -15.43 7.39
N CYS A 41 -6.93 -14.99 7.48
CA CYS A 41 -6.32 -14.65 8.77
C CYS A 41 -6.82 -13.33 9.38
N GLY A 42 -7.68 -12.57 8.69
CA GLY A 42 -8.25 -11.31 9.16
C GLY A 42 -7.32 -10.10 9.10
N GLU A 43 -6.08 -10.25 8.63
CA GLU A 43 -5.14 -9.13 8.45
C GLU A 43 -5.53 -8.28 7.23
N GLU A 44 -5.36 -6.96 7.33
CA GLU A 44 -5.60 -6.01 6.25
C GLU A 44 -4.36 -5.91 5.35
N VAL A 45 -4.55 -6.17 4.06
CA VAL A 45 -3.53 -6.05 3.03
C VAL A 45 -3.70 -4.70 2.34
N VAL A 46 -2.60 -3.99 2.12
CA VAL A 46 -2.57 -2.70 1.43
C VAL A 46 -1.57 -2.78 0.28
N THR A 47 -2.02 -2.41 -0.91
CA THR A 47 -1.25 -2.45 -2.16
C THR A 47 -1.25 -1.05 -2.79
N PRO A 48 -0.26 -0.20 -2.45
CA PRO A 48 -0.14 1.12 -3.07
C PRO A 48 0.31 0.99 -4.53
N PHE A 49 -0.27 1.83 -5.39
CA PHE A 49 0.00 1.88 -6.83
C PHE A 49 1.15 2.83 -7.16
N THR A 50 2.22 2.81 -6.36
CA THR A 50 3.39 3.63 -6.67
C THR A 50 4.09 3.05 -7.90
N PRO A 51 4.86 3.87 -8.64
CA PRO A 51 5.61 3.42 -9.82
C PRO A 51 6.53 2.20 -9.59
N THR A 52 6.89 1.94 -8.33
CA THR A 52 7.82 0.88 -7.91
C THR A 52 7.17 -0.23 -7.09
N ASP A 53 5.86 -0.14 -6.80
CA ASP A 53 5.13 -1.11 -5.99
C ASP A 53 4.17 -1.93 -6.88
N TRP A 54 2.87 -1.85 -6.62
CA TRP A 54 1.85 -2.56 -7.40
C TRP A 54 1.33 -1.70 -8.55
N LYS A 55 0.82 -2.38 -9.57
CA LYS A 55 0.09 -1.83 -10.71
C LYS A 55 -1.26 -2.49 -10.74
N MET A 56 -2.28 -1.69 -11.02
CA MET A 56 -3.64 -2.14 -11.21
C MET A 56 -3.99 -2.07 -12.69
N THR A 57 -4.65 -3.10 -13.20
CA THR A 57 -5.36 -3.05 -14.47
C THR A 57 -6.86 -3.19 -14.22
N PHE A 58 -7.65 -2.44 -14.97
CA PHE A 58 -9.11 -2.49 -14.95
C PHE A 58 -9.61 -2.42 -16.39
N ASP A 59 -10.39 -3.43 -16.81
CA ASP A 59 -10.90 -3.58 -18.18
C ASP A 59 -12.36 -3.09 -18.34
N GLY A 60 -12.93 -2.52 -17.27
CA GLY A 60 -14.34 -2.10 -17.21
C GLY A 60 -15.24 -3.09 -16.44
N GLU A 61 -14.77 -4.31 -16.21
CA GLU A 61 -15.52 -5.36 -15.51
C GLU A 61 -14.72 -5.97 -14.34
N THR A 62 -13.42 -6.17 -14.51
CA THR A 62 -12.57 -6.88 -13.56
C THR A 62 -11.26 -6.16 -13.27
N VAL A 63 -10.74 -6.38 -12.07
CA VAL A 63 -9.47 -5.79 -11.62
C VAL A 63 -8.40 -6.86 -11.46
N SER A 64 -7.18 -6.54 -11.92
CA SER A 64 -5.98 -7.34 -11.62
C SER A 64 -4.91 -6.49 -10.94
N LEU A 65 -4.13 -7.12 -10.07
CA LEU A 65 -2.96 -6.52 -9.43
C LEU A 65 -1.68 -7.26 -9.83
N SER A 66 -0.63 -6.49 -10.10
CA SER A 66 0.71 -7.00 -10.39
C SER A 66 1.77 -6.14 -9.71
N PRO A 67 2.88 -6.68 -9.17
CA PRO A 67 3.19 -8.11 -9.07
C PRO A 67 2.29 -8.83 -8.04
N SER A 68 2.62 -10.08 -7.73
CA SER A 68 1.92 -10.85 -6.69
C SER A 68 1.98 -10.18 -5.32
N ILE A 69 1.11 -10.63 -4.42
CA ILE A 69 1.00 -10.13 -3.06
C ILE A 69 1.61 -11.16 -2.12
N GLY A 70 2.83 -10.87 -1.65
CA GLY A 70 3.54 -11.67 -0.65
C GLY A 70 3.40 -11.08 0.76
N ASN A 71 2.64 -11.76 1.63
CA ASN A 71 2.38 -11.31 3.00
C ASN A 71 3.42 -11.83 4.00
N TRP A 72 4.70 -11.68 3.68
CA TRP A 72 5.83 -12.23 4.45
C TRP A 72 5.97 -11.69 5.87
N ASN A 73 5.32 -10.56 6.16
CA ASN A 73 5.30 -9.93 7.48
C ASN A 73 4.13 -10.38 8.37
N PHE A 74 3.19 -11.16 7.81
CA PHE A 74 2.08 -11.75 8.54
C PHE A 74 2.45 -13.15 9.00
N THR A 75 1.77 -13.63 10.04
CA THR A 75 1.97 -15.00 10.55
C THR A 75 1.59 -16.04 9.48
N CYS A 76 0.61 -15.75 8.62
CA CYS A 76 0.14 -16.67 7.60
C CYS A 76 1.10 -16.83 6.40
N ARG A 77 2.03 -15.88 6.18
CA ARG A 77 2.97 -15.86 5.04
C ARG A 77 2.31 -16.18 3.69
N SER A 78 1.06 -15.78 3.49
CA SER A 78 0.30 -16.08 2.27
C SER A 78 0.92 -15.40 1.05
N HIS A 79 0.83 -16.07 -0.10
CA HIS A 79 1.29 -15.54 -1.38
C HIS A 79 0.29 -15.86 -2.47
N TYR A 80 -0.15 -14.84 -3.20
CA TYR A 80 -1.17 -15.01 -4.25
C TYR A 80 -1.13 -13.87 -5.27
N TRP A 81 -1.78 -14.11 -6.40
CA TRP A 81 -2.11 -13.12 -7.41
C TRP A 81 -3.58 -12.73 -7.32
N ILE A 82 -3.91 -11.51 -7.74
CA ILE A 82 -5.28 -11.11 -8.05
C ILE A 82 -5.33 -10.86 -9.56
N GLN A 83 -6.04 -11.71 -10.30
CA GLN A 83 -6.15 -11.65 -11.76
C GLN A 83 -7.62 -11.73 -12.16
N SER A 84 -8.12 -10.68 -12.81
CA SER A 84 -9.53 -10.52 -13.20
C SER A 84 -10.50 -10.86 -12.08
N GLY A 85 -10.25 -10.31 -10.89
CA GLY A 85 -11.02 -10.56 -9.67
C GLY A 85 -10.79 -11.94 -9.02
N ARG A 86 -10.00 -12.84 -9.61
CA ARG A 86 -9.70 -14.16 -9.03
C ARG A 86 -8.43 -14.14 -8.20
N VAL A 87 -8.44 -14.88 -7.09
CA VAL A 87 -7.27 -15.09 -6.22
C VAL A 87 -6.60 -16.40 -6.62
N ILE A 88 -5.37 -16.32 -7.10
CA ILE A 88 -4.58 -17.47 -7.54
C ILE A 88 -3.44 -17.67 -6.56
N GLU A 89 -3.44 -18.80 -5.84
CA GLU A 89 -2.37 -19.14 -4.90
C GLU A 89 -1.02 -19.24 -5.63
N ALA A 90 0.01 -18.64 -5.04
CA ALA A 90 1.36 -18.61 -5.57
C ALA A 90 2.32 -19.36 -4.64
N GLU A 91 3.47 -19.77 -5.17
CA GLU A 91 4.48 -20.53 -4.41
C GLU A 91 5.00 -19.74 -3.20
N ILE A 92 5.08 -20.38 -2.05
CA ILE A 92 5.66 -19.75 -0.87
C ILE A 92 7.17 -19.58 -1.09
N TRP A 93 7.65 -18.35 -0.90
CA TRP A 93 9.07 -18.05 -1.03
C TRP A 93 9.85 -18.44 0.22
N THR A 94 11.07 -18.91 0.00
CA THR A 94 12.08 -19.07 1.04
C THR A 94 12.51 -17.72 1.60
N ASP A 95 13.07 -17.71 2.81
CA ASP A 95 13.60 -16.47 3.42
C ASP A 95 14.71 -15.83 2.55
N GLN A 96 15.45 -16.63 1.78
CA GLN A 96 16.44 -16.14 0.81
C GLN A 96 15.78 -15.41 -0.36
N GLN A 97 14.72 -15.98 -0.96
CA GLN A 97 13.96 -15.32 -2.04
C GLN A 97 13.31 -14.03 -1.54
N ILE A 98 12.73 -14.05 -0.33
CA ILE A 98 12.12 -12.86 0.29
C ILE A 98 13.17 -11.76 0.51
N SER A 99 14.36 -12.12 1.01
CA SER A 99 15.42 -11.14 1.26
C SER A 99 15.98 -10.54 -0.03
N ALA A 100 16.20 -11.37 -1.06
CA ALA A 100 16.62 -10.91 -2.38
C ALA A 100 15.61 -9.92 -2.99
N ASN A 101 14.31 -10.25 -2.97
CA ASN A 101 13.27 -9.36 -3.48
C ASN A 101 13.23 -8.03 -2.74
N ARG A 102 13.36 -8.03 -1.40
CA ARG A 102 13.38 -6.79 -0.61
C ARG A 102 14.57 -5.89 -0.97
N VAL A 103 15.73 -6.48 -1.27
CA VAL A 103 16.91 -5.73 -1.72
C VAL A 103 16.63 -5.10 -3.08
N GLN A 104 16.07 -5.86 -4.01
CA GLN A 104 15.69 -5.38 -5.34
C GLN A 104 14.66 -4.25 -5.27
N ASP A 105 13.57 -4.44 -4.51
CA ASP A 105 12.53 -3.41 -4.32
C ASP A 105 13.11 -2.12 -3.74
N LYS A 106 14.02 -2.26 -2.76
CA LYS A 106 14.69 -1.10 -2.13
C LYS A 106 15.57 -0.36 -3.13
N SER A 107 16.33 -1.09 -3.98
CA SER A 107 17.14 -0.48 -5.02
C SER A 107 16.27 0.24 -6.05
N ALA A 108 15.24 -0.43 -6.57
CA ALA A 108 14.33 0.15 -7.56
C ALA A 108 13.66 1.44 -7.04
N LYS A 109 13.26 1.46 -5.76
CA LYS A 109 12.75 2.67 -5.10
C LYS A 109 13.79 3.78 -5.04
N ALA A 110 15.00 3.47 -4.60
CA ALA A 110 16.07 4.46 -4.52
C ALA A 110 16.36 5.06 -5.91
N ASP A 111 16.50 4.22 -6.93
CA ASP A 111 16.81 4.65 -8.30
C ASP A 111 15.70 5.51 -8.89
N TYR A 112 14.44 5.16 -8.66
CA TYR A 112 13.29 5.94 -9.12
C TYR A 112 13.30 7.33 -8.50
N TYR A 113 13.36 7.43 -7.16
CA TYR A 113 13.26 8.71 -6.49
C TYR A 113 14.48 9.60 -6.73
N VAL A 114 15.70 9.05 -6.76
CA VAL A 114 16.92 9.81 -7.12
C VAL A 114 16.81 10.45 -8.51
N ARG A 115 16.21 9.75 -9.48
CA ARG A 115 16.01 10.29 -10.84
C ARG A 115 14.91 11.35 -10.91
N THR A 116 13.89 11.24 -10.07
CA THR A 116 12.72 12.13 -10.10
C THR A 116 12.82 13.35 -9.18
N GLU A 117 13.82 13.45 -8.29
CA GLU A 117 14.09 14.68 -7.55
C GLU A 117 14.40 15.81 -8.57
N PRO A 118 13.52 16.81 -8.73
CA PRO A 118 13.89 18.00 -9.47
C PRO A 118 14.88 18.76 -8.59
N ASN A 119 16.02 19.12 -9.17
CA ASN A 119 17.06 19.97 -8.58
C ASN A 119 16.43 21.13 -7.79
N SER A 120 16.24 20.95 -6.48
CA SER A 120 15.48 21.87 -5.62
C SER A 120 16.42 22.94 -5.09
N SER A 121 17.01 23.71 -6.00
CA SER A 121 17.63 24.98 -5.68
C SER A 121 16.62 26.10 -5.88
N VAL A 122 15.66 26.22 -4.97
CA VAL A 122 14.98 27.49 -4.74
C VAL A 122 15.31 27.90 -3.30
N GLN A 123 16.35 28.72 -3.18
CA GLN A 123 16.68 29.43 -1.96
C GLN A 123 15.56 30.43 -1.67
N CYS A 124 14.82 30.21 -0.57
CA CYS A 124 13.93 31.23 -0.02
C CYS A 124 14.77 32.30 0.70
N THR A 125 14.96 33.46 0.07
CA THR A 125 15.37 34.68 0.78
C THR A 125 14.16 35.39 1.37
N SER A 126 14.29 35.70 2.67
CA SER A 126 13.59 36.70 3.50
C SER A 126 12.08 36.59 3.74
N LYS A 127 11.73 36.38 5.02
CA LYS A 127 10.47 36.84 5.65
C LYS A 127 10.36 38.38 5.57
N PRO A 128 9.14 38.94 5.53
CA PRO A 128 8.53 39.41 6.79
C PRO A 128 7.00 39.16 6.94
N SER A 129 6.62 38.84 8.18
CA SER A 129 5.49 39.39 8.97
C SER A 129 4.22 39.94 8.26
N SER A 130 3.04 39.33 8.47
CA SER A 130 1.99 39.84 9.40
C SER A 130 0.58 39.23 9.15
N GLN A 131 -0.06 38.85 10.27
CA GLN A 131 -1.49 38.86 10.64
C GLN A 131 -2.63 38.27 9.76
N ALA A 132 -3.33 37.33 10.43
CA ALA A 132 -4.80 37.18 10.56
C ALA A 132 -5.64 36.56 9.42
N LYS A 133 -6.19 35.36 9.66
CA LYS A 133 -7.64 35.11 9.95
C LYS A 133 -7.98 33.60 9.85
N THR A 134 -8.58 33.09 10.93
CA THR A 134 -9.57 31.99 11.04
C THR A 134 -9.66 30.91 9.95
N ALA A 135 -9.39 29.66 10.34
CA ALA A 135 -10.30 28.53 10.14
C ALA A 135 -9.90 27.39 11.09
N LYS A 136 -10.76 27.06 12.07
CA LYS A 136 -10.63 25.81 12.84
C LYS A 136 -10.84 24.65 11.87
N LEU A 137 -9.74 24.01 11.43
CA LEU A 137 -9.81 22.80 10.62
C LEU A 137 -9.78 21.58 11.55
N ASN A 138 -10.91 20.87 11.55
CA ASN A 138 -11.21 19.74 12.42
C ASN A 138 -10.11 18.66 12.38
N SER A 139 -9.50 18.46 13.55
CA SER A 139 -8.32 17.62 13.80
C SER A 139 -8.61 16.12 13.86
N PHE A 140 -9.40 15.56 12.94
CA PHE A 140 -9.76 14.13 13.00
C PHE A 140 -9.49 13.34 11.71
N LEU A 141 -8.99 13.99 10.65
CA LEU A 141 -8.84 13.40 9.31
C LEU A 141 -7.39 13.08 8.89
N ILE A 142 -6.40 13.44 9.71
CA ILE A 142 -4.98 13.15 9.45
C ILE A 142 -4.51 11.89 10.21
N GLU A 143 -5.17 11.51 11.31
CA GLU A 143 -4.67 10.44 12.17
C GLU A 143 -4.93 9.02 11.65
N ARG A 144 -5.93 8.79 10.79
CA ARG A 144 -6.27 7.41 10.33
C ARG A 144 -5.56 6.95 9.06
N CYS A 145 -5.36 7.82 8.07
CA CYS A 145 -4.44 7.49 6.96
C CYS A 145 -3.00 7.38 7.47
N LEU A 146 -2.63 8.24 8.43
CA LEU A 146 -1.34 8.09 9.10
C LEU A 146 -1.32 6.97 10.12
N SER A 147 -2.41 6.37 10.63
CA SER A 147 -2.26 5.25 11.59
C SER A 147 -1.95 3.94 10.89
N VAL A 148 -2.52 3.70 9.71
CA VAL A 148 -2.19 2.54 8.86
C VAL A 148 -0.77 2.69 8.31
N LEU A 149 -0.43 3.87 7.76
CA LEU A 149 0.93 4.18 7.35
C LEU A 149 1.90 4.20 8.55
N ARG A 150 1.61 4.87 9.66
CA ARG A 150 2.50 4.87 10.85
C ARG A 150 2.63 3.49 11.47
N LYS A 151 1.62 2.62 11.49
CA LYS A 151 1.76 1.22 11.98
C LYS A 151 2.68 0.42 11.05
N PHE A 152 2.56 0.58 9.73
CA PHE A 152 3.47 0.00 8.75
C PHE A 152 4.91 0.53 8.93
N TRP A 153 5.09 1.84 9.02
CA TRP A 153 6.40 2.49 9.23
C TRP A 153 7.01 2.25 10.64
N ARG A 154 6.21 2.08 11.71
CA ARG A 154 6.69 1.71 13.07
C ARG A 154 7.15 0.26 13.13
N LYS A 155 6.45 -0.66 12.44
CA LYS A 155 6.81 -2.08 12.38
C LYS A 155 8.09 -2.30 11.54
N LEU A 156 8.32 -1.49 10.51
CA LEU A 156 9.62 -1.45 9.78
C LEU A 156 10.77 -0.88 10.63
N ARG A 157 10.57 0.23 11.39
CA ARG A 157 11.65 0.82 12.22
C ARG A 157 12.05 -0.03 13.43
N TYR A 158 11.14 -0.79 14.03
CA TYR A 158 11.46 -1.58 15.22
C TYR A 158 12.29 -2.85 14.93
N ARG A 159 12.32 -3.33 13.68
CA ARG A 159 13.11 -4.49 13.24
C ARG A 159 14.41 -4.15 12.51
N ALA A 160 14.70 -2.86 12.26
CA ALA A 160 16.01 -2.41 11.75
C ALA A 160 17.05 -2.18 12.87
N ARG A 161 16.70 -2.48 14.12
CA ARG A 161 17.56 -2.38 15.32
C ARG A 161 17.72 -3.70 16.08
N ARG A 162 17.32 -4.83 15.47
CA ARG A 162 17.64 -6.18 15.95
C ARG A 162 18.24 -6.98 14.81
#